data_AF-A0A1G1DDS8-F1
#
_entry.id   AF-A0A1G1DDS8-F1
#
_cell.length_a   1.000
_cell.length_b   1.000
_cell.length_c   1.000
_cell.angle_alpha   90.00
_cell.angle_beta   90.00
_cell.angle_gamma   90.00
#
_symmetry.space_group_name_H-M   'P 1'
#
loop_
_entity.id
_entity.type
_entity.pdbx_description
1 polymer ?
#
loop_
_entity_poly.entity_id
_entity_poly.type
_entity_poly.pdbx_seq_one_letter_code
_entity_poly.pdbx_strand_id
1 'polypeptide(L)'
;MSGGSQVYKGGFPMNSIEFPGVPTISIGIIDPRGEGYESIVTNDAANGNYKRIIIKNERLVGAILVGDDVDRAGILTGLIKEQTPVTAFKDKLLDRNFGFVHTSREHRRVKLEKPI
;
A
#
# COMPACT_ATOMS: atom_id res chain seq x y z
N MET A 1 17.42 -23.62 -8.58
CA MET A 1 18.73 -24.31 -8.57
C MET A 1 18.95 -24.92 -7.19
N SER A 2 18.60 -26.20 -7.03
CA SER A 2 18.91 -27.12 -5.92
C SER A 2 18.14 -28.44 -6.16
N GLY A 3 18.29 -29.04 -7.35
CA GLY A 3 17.68 -30.34 -7.73
C GLY A 3 16.15 -30.40 -7.89
N GLY A 4 15.39 -29.48 -7.29
CA GLY A 4 13.93 -29.42 -7.39
C GLY A 4 13.44 -28.52 -8.52
N SER A 5 12.44 -28.99 -9.27
CA SER A 5 11.65 -28.14 -10.16
C SER A 5 10.66 -27.33 -9.32
N GLN A 6 10.76 -26.00 -9.35
CA GLN A 6 9.83 -25.10 -8.69
C GLN A 6 9.50 -23.96 -9.66
N VAL A 7 8.22 -23.68 -9.84
CA VAL A 7 7.73 -22.61 -10.71
C VAL A 7 7.73 -21.28 -9.95
N TYR A 8 8.50 -20.29 -10.40
CA TYR A 8 8.47 -18.95 -9.83
C TYR A 8 7.05 -18.37 -9.93
N LYS A 9 6.39 -18.15 -8.80
CA LYS A 9 5.01 -17.66 -8.72
C LYS A 9 4.88 -16.15 -8.98
N GLY A 10 5.96 -15.49 -9.35
CA GLY A 10 6.05 -14.03 -9.42
C GLY A 10 6.47 -13.42 -8.08
N GLY A 11 6.93 -12.18 -8.16
CA GLY A 11 7.31 -11.35 -7.01
C GLY A 11 6.23 -10.31 -6.76
N PHE A 12 6.12 -9.87 -5.51
CA PHE A 12 5.30 -8.71 -5.20
C PHE A 12 6.12 -7.44 -5.47
N PRO A 13 5.73 -6.59 -6.45
CA PRO A 13 6.53 -5.44 -6.83
C PRO A 13 6.58 -4.42 -5.69
N MET A 14 7.79 -4.14 -5.22
CA MET A 14 8.05 -3.18 -4.17
C MET A 14 9.48 -2.69 -4.31
N ASN A 15 9.68 -1.37 -4.28
CA ASN A 15 11.01 -0.76 -4.23
C ASN A 15 11.03 0.30 -3.14
N SER A 16 12.11 0.35 -2.37
CA SER A 16 12.36 1.41 -1.40
C SER A 16 13.72 2.04 -1.70
N ILE A 17 13.75 3.36 -1.70
CA ILE A 17 14.95 4.16 -1.89
C ILE A 17 14.93 5.31 -0.89
N GLU A 18 16.10 5.88 -0.62
CA GLU A 18 16.23 7.15 0.09
C GLU A 18 16.87 8.16 -0.85
N PHE A 19 16.28 9.35 -0.96
CA PHE A 19 16.77 10.40 -1.86
C PHE A 19 16.62 11.76 -1.18
N PRO A 20 17.61 12.64 -1.36
CA PRO A 20 18.54 13.09 -0.30
C PRO A 20 17.94 13.06 1.14
N GLY A 21 18.00 11.90 1.81
CA GLY A 21 17.54 11.75 3.20
C GLY A 21 16.03 11.57 3.38
N VAL A 22 15.23 11.62 2.31
CA VAL A 22 13.79 11.42 2.37
C VAL A 22 13.47 9.96 1.99
N PRO A 23 12.92 9.17 2.92
CA PRO A 23 12.57 7.78 2.63
C PRO A 23 11.42 7.76 1.62
N THR A 24 11.50 6.86 0.65
CA THR A 24 10.49 6.67 -0.38
C THR A 24 10.25 5.19 -0.60
N ILE A 25 8.99 4.80 -0.75
CA ILE A 25 8.62 3.44 -1.11
C ILE A 25 7.52 3.43 -2.17
N SER A 26 7.66 2.52 -3.11
CA SER A 26 6.66 2.17 -4.11
C SER A 26 6.21 0.73 -3.87
N ILE A 27 4.90 0.50 -3.95
CA ILE A 27 4.27 -0.77 -3.62
C ILE A 27 3.22 -1.07 -4.69
N GLY A 28 3.22 -2.27 -5.27
CA GLY A 28 2.19 -2.65 -6.24
C GLY A 28 2.33 -1.95 -7.60
N ILE A 29 1.19 -1.67 -8.24
CA ILE A 29 1.12 -1.02 -9.55
C ILE A 29 1.15 0.50 -9.35
N ILE A 30 2.28 1.13 -9.67
CA ILE A 30 2.47 2.59 -9.50
C ILE A 30 2.26 3.44 -10.76
N ASP A 31 2.37 2.82 -11.93
CA ASP A 31 2.14 3.45 -13.24
C ASP A 31 1.15 2.59 -14.04
N PRO A 32 -0.15 2.62 -13.67
CA PRO A 32 -1.16 1.81 -14.33
C PRO A 32 -1.41 2.28 -15.77
N ARG A 33 -1.45 1.33 -16.71
CA ARG A 33 -1.89 1.57 -18.10
C ARG A 33 -3.34 1.12 -18.29
N GLY A 34 -4.14 1.92 -18.99
CA GLY A 34 -5.54 1.64 -19.30
C GLY A 34 -6.55 2.23 -18.32
N GLU A 35 -7.82 1.87 -18.49
CA GLU A 35 -8.96 2.46 -17.77
C GLU A 35 -9.29 1.73 -16.44
N GLY A 36 -10.17 2.36 -15.65
CA GLY A 36 -10.70 1.80 -14.39
C GLY A 36 -9.75 1.91 -13.20
N TYR A 37 -8.65 2.63 -13.34
CA TYR A 37 -7.79 3.02 -12.24
C TYR A 37 -8.18 4.40 -11.72
N GLU A 38 -8.21 4.53 -10.41
CA GLU A 38 -8.36 5.78 -9.72
C GLU A 38 -7.11 6.05 -8.89
N SER A 39 -6.62 7.29 -8.92
CA SER A 39 -5.53 7.70 -8.04
C SER A 39 -5.94 8.88 -7.18
N ILE A 40 -5.78 8.73 -5.87
CA ILE A 40 -5.94 9.80 -4.89
C ILE A 40 -4.57 10.16 -4.31
N VAL A 41 -4.34 11.46 -4.08
CA VAL A 41 -3.03 11.99 -3.73
C VAL A 41 -3.16 13.01 -2.61
N THR A 42 -2.21 12.95 -1.68
CA THR A 42 -1.89 14.05 -0.77
C THR A 42 -0.45 14.47 -1.04
N ASN A 43 -0.24 15.77 -1.24
CA ASN A 43 1.07 16.36 -1.46
C ASN A 43 1.27 17.48 -0.45
N ASP A 44 2.13 17.24 0.53
CA ASP A 44 2.56 18.21 1.51
C ASP A 44 4.06 18.45 1.32
N ALA A 45 4.36 19.18 0.24
CA ALA A 45 5.72 19.48 -0.18
C ALA A 45 6.49 20.29 0.88
N ALA A 46 5.80 21.08 1.70
CA ALA A 46 6.43 21.87 2.77
C ALA A 46 7.10 20.98 3.83
N ASN A 47 6.50 19.81 4.10
CA ASN A 47 7.04 18.82 5.04
C ASN A 47 7.72 17.63 4.34
N GLY A 48 7.96 17.72 3.03
CA GLY A 48 8.59 16.64 2.26
C GLY A 48 7.76 15.36 2.15
N ASN A 49 6.43 15.46 2.35
CA ASN A 49 5.53 14.31 2.37
C ASN A 49 4.74 14.20 1.08
N TYR A 50 4.69 13.00 0.51
CA TYR A 50 3.85 12.69 -0.64
C TYR A 50 3.26 11.29 -0.49
N LYS A 51 1.95 11.18 -0.73
CA LYS A 51 1.22 9.93 -0.69
C LYS A 51 0.34 9.83 -1.92
N ARG A 52 0.55 8.79 -2.72
CA ARG A 52 -0.34 8.39 -3.82
C ARG A 52 -0.88 7.01 -3.55
N ILE A 53 -2.19 6.87 -3.68
CA ILE A 53 -2.93 5.63 -3.48
C ILE A 53 -3.62 5.32 -4.81
N ILE A 54 -3.46 4.09 -5.31
CA ILE A 54 -3.97 3.67 -6.61
C ILE A 54 -4.97 2.54 -6.39
N ILE A 55 -6.19 2.74 -6.85
CA ILE A 55 -7.35 1.88 -6.63
C ILE A 55 -7.86 1.37 -7.97
N LYS A 56 -8.28 0.11 -8.02
CA LYS A 56 -8.98 -0.47 -9.16
C LYS A 56 -9.97 -1.52 -8.66
N ASN A 57 -11.18 -1.50 -9.22
CA ASN A 57 -12.27 -2.42 -8.83
C ASN A 57 -12.45 -2.45 -7.30
N GLU A 58 -12.54 -1.27 -6.69
CA GLU A 58 -12.73 -1.07 -5.24
C GLU A 58 -11.57 -1.53 -4.35
N ARG A 59 -10.43 -1.93 -4.91
CA ARG A 59 -9.31 -2.52 -4.18
C ARG A 59 -8.06 -1.69 -4.34
N LEU A 60 -7.25 -1.62 -3.29
CA LEU A 60 -5.94 -1.01 -3.34
C LEU A 60 -5.00 -1.87 -4.18
N VAL A 61 -4.44 -1.31 -5.26
CA VAL A 61 -3.54 -2.04 -6.17
C VAL A 61 -2.12 -1.47 -6.19
N GLY A 62 -1.93 -0.25 -5.70
CA GLY A 62 -0.60 0.33 -5.56
C GLY A 62 -0.56 1.55 -4.65
N ALA A 63 0.64 1.89 -4.22
CA ALA A 63 0.90 3.07 -3.41
C ALA A 63 2.31 3.61 -3.66
N ILE A 64 2.47 4.93 -3.51
CA ILE A 64 3.76 5.62 -3.39
C ILE A 64 3.71 6.42 -2.09
N LEU A 65 4.69 6.24 -1.22
CA LEU A 65 4.83 6.97 0.04
C LEU A 65 6.21 7.62 0.06
N VAL A 66 6.26 8.89 0.44
CA VAL A 66 7.47 9.69 0.57
C VAL A 66 7.40 10.41 1.91
N GLY A 67 8.51 10.41 2.65
CA GLY A 67 8.62 11.03 3.95
C GLY A 67 8.01 10.19 5.07
N ASP A 68 7.35 10.84 6.01
CA ASP A 68 6.86 10.24 7.25
C ASP A 68 5.81 9.13 7.04
N ASP A 69 5.12 9.15 5.90
CA ASP A 69 4.09 8.17 5.59
C ASP A 69 4.64 6.78 5.25
N VAL A 70 5.96 6.64 5.06
CA VAL A 70 6.62 5.35 4.78
C VAL A 70 6.37 4.32 5.89
N ASP A 71 6.18 4.76 7.14
CA ASP A 71 5.80 3.88 8.27
C ASP A 71 4.49 3.11 8.04
N ARG A 72 3.63 3.60 7.14
CA ARG A 72 2.36 2.95 6.77
C ARG A 72 2.50 1.95 5.62
N ALA A 73 3.69 1.74 5.08
CA ALA A 73 3.95 0.78 4.01
C ALA A 73 3.46 -0.64 4.36
N GLY A 74 3.63 -1.08 5.61
CA GLY A 74 3.25 -2.42 6.05
C GLY A 74 1.75 -2.70 5.91
N ILE A 75 0.90 -1.79 6.39
CA ILE A 75 -0.56 -1.97 6.30
C ILE A 75 -1.03 -1.88 4.84
N LEU A 76 -0.52 -0.92 4.06
CA LEU A 76 -0.89 -0.77 2.64
C LEU A 76 -0.44 -1.99 1.83
N THR A 77 0.75 -2.53 2.10
CA THR A 77 1.21 -3.80 1.53
C THR A 77 0.25 -4.94 1.83
N GLY A 78 -0.21 -5.04 3.08
CA GLY A 78 -1.19 -6.05 3.49
C GLY A 78 -2.50 -5.93 2.71
N LEU A 79 -3.04 -4.72 2.60
CA LEU A 79 -4.28 -4.46 1.86
C LEU A 79 -4.16 -4.82 0.37
N ILE A 80 -3.02 -4.52 -0.27
CA ILE A 80 -2.77 -4.87 -1.68
C ILE A 80 -2.67 -6.39 -1.83
N LYS A 81 -1.90 -7.07 -0.97
CA LYS A 81 -1.72 -8.53 -1.03
C LYS A 81 -3.02 -9.30 -0.78
N GLU A 82 -3.85 -8.80 0.12
CA GLU A 82 -5.17 -9.38 0.44
C GLU A 82 -6.27 -8.93 -0.53
N GLN A 83 -5.94 -8.05 -1.48
CA GLN A 83 -6.89 -7.44 -2.39
C GLN A 83 -8.10 -6.86 -1.63
N THR A 84 -7.89 -6.24 -0.47
CA THR A 84 -9.01 -5.83 0.40
C THR A 84 -9.85 -4.74 -0.27
N PRO A 85 -11.20 -4.84 -0.27
CA PRO A 85 -12.06 -3.75 -0.67
C PRO A 85 -11.87 -2.52 0.24
N VAL A 86 -11.58 -1.36 -0.34
CA VAL A 86 -11.26 -0.13 0.40
C VAL A 86 -12.36 0.93 0.34
N THR A 87 -13.45 0.71 -0.40
CA THR A 87 -14.54 1.69 -0.58
C THR A 87 -15.03 2.28 0.73
N ALA A 88 -15.17 1.47 1.79
CA ALA A 88 -15.68 1.90 3.09
C ALA A 88 -14.78 2.88 3.86
N PHE A 89 -13.48 2.96 3.53
CA PHE A 89 -12.50 3.78 4.23
C PHE A 89 -11.54 4.48 3.26
N LYS A 90 -11.96 4.66 2.01
CA LYS A 90 -11.14 5.20 0.94
C LYS A 90 -10.59 6.59 1.28
N ASP A 91 -11.44 7.47 1.82
CA ASP A 91 -11.04 8.83 2.22
C ASP A 91 -10.00 8.83 3.35
N LYS A 92 -9.94 7.75 4.13
CA LYS A 92 -9.00 7.56 5.24
C LYS A 92 -7.64 7.03 4.79
N LEU A 93 -7.51 6.50 3.58
CA LEU A 93 -6.23 5.99 3.06
C LEU A 93 -5.16 7.09 2.95
N LEU A 94 -5.60 8.34 2.78
CA LEU A 94 -4.71 9.50 2.72
C LEU A 94 -4.26 9.98 4.11
N ASP A 95 -4.99 9.65 5.17
CA ASP A 95 -4.67 10.07 6.53
C ASP A 95 -3.32 9.49 6.99
N ARG A 96 -2.48 10.32 7.60
CA ARG A 96 -1.19 9.90 8.19
C ARG A 96 -1.37 8.85 9.30
N ASN A 97 -2.50 8.93 10.00
CA ASN A 97 -2.87 8.02 11.08
C ASN A 97 -3.68 6.81 10.58
N PHE A 98 -3.68 6.55 9.27
CA PHE A 98 -4.34 5.37 8.75
C PHE A 98 -3.79 4.09 9.39
N GLY A 99 -4.69 3.17 9.71
CA GLY A 99 -4.43 2.00 10.52
C GLY A 99 -5.65 1.10 10.57
N PHE A 100 -5.50 -0.11 11.11
CA PHE A 100 -6.57 -1.11 11.15
C PHE A 100 -7.84 -0.63 11.88
N VAL A 101 -7.76 0.38 12.76
CA VAL A 101 -8.95 1.00 13.37
C VAL A 101 -9.98 1.51 12.33
N HIS A 102 -9.50 1.88 11.14
CA HIS A 102 -10.34 2.37 10.04
C HIS A 102 -10.90 1.23 9.16
N THR A 103 -10.47 -0.02 9.36
CA THR A 103 -10.96 -1.17 8.59
C THR A 103 -12.13 -1.86 9.29
N SER A 104 -12.79 -2.79 8.58
CA SER A 104 -13.92 -3.55 9.12
C SER A 104 -13.54 -4.32 10.39
N ARG A 105 -14.51 -4.53 11.28
CA ARG A 105 -14.29 -5.23 12.56
C ARG A 105 -13.73 -6.65 12.34
N GLU A 106 -14.25 -7.35 11.33
CA GLU A 106 -13.78 -8.68 10.96
C GLU A 106 -12.30 -8.67 10.50
N HIS A 107 -11.91 -7.67 9.69
CA HIS A 107 -10.53 -7.56 9.22
C HIS A 107 -9.56 -7.24 10.36
N ARG A 108 -9.96 -6.36 11.28
CA ARG A 108 -9.21 -6.07 12.52
C ARG A 108 -8.98 -7.33 13.34
N ARG A 109 -10.04 -8.11 13.56
CA ARG A 109 -9.98 -9.34 14.36
C ARG A 109 -8.92 -10.30 13.82
N VAL A 110 -8.98 -10.62 12.53
CA VAL A 110 -8.05 -11.54 11.87
C VAL A 110 -6.59 -11.04 11.93
N LYS A 111 -6.38 -9.73 11.90
CA LYS A 111 -5.04 -9.13 11.88
C LYS A 111 -4.40 -8.94 13.24
N LEU A 112 -5.20 -8.64 14.26
CA LEU A 112 -4.72 -8.34 15.61
C LEU A 112 -4.70 -9.57 16.53
N GLU A 113 -5.51 -10.60 16.24
CA GLU A 113 -5.59 -11.81 17.08
C GLU A 113 -4.69 -12.96 16.61
N LYS A 114 -4.01 -12.83 15.46
CA LYS A 114 -3.00 -13.82 15.06
C LYS A 114 -1.77 -13.69 15.97
N PRO A 115 -1.40 -14.73 16.73
CA PRO A 115 -0.15 -14.72 17.47
C PRO A 115 1.03 -14.63 16.49
N ILE A 116 2.05 -13.86 16.89
CA ILE A 116 3.31 -13.69 16.17
C ILE A 116 4.09 -15.00 16.16
#